data_AF-A0A8T5V0S2-F1
#
_entry.id   AF-A0A8T5V0S2-F1
#
_cell.length_a   1.000
_cell.length_b   1.000
_cell.length_c   1.000
_cell.angle_alpha   90.00
_cell.angle_beta   90.00
_cell.angle_gamma   90.00
#
_symmetry.space_group_name_H-M   'P 1'
#
loop_
_entity.id
_entity.type
_entity.pdbx_description
1 polymer ?
#
loop_
_entity_poly.entity_id
_entity_poly.type
_entity_poly.pdbx_seq_one_letter_code
_entity_poly.pdbx_strand_id
1 'polypeptide(L)' 'MDKLKTTSWILLILSLGSIAYAMIYNPATWIVYAISLIGIPVAILSFGLIVMAKGSKEEEEDKRREPFIGY' A
#
# COMPACT_ATOMS: atom_id res chain seq x y z
N MET A 1 -3.61 15.19 -6.26
CA MET A 1 -3.38 13.96 -5.47
C MET A 1 -3.74 12.79 -6.37
N ASP A 2 -2.74 12.01 -6.78
CA ASP A 2 -2.93 10.96 -7.78
C ASP A 2 -4.01 9.96 -7.40
N LYS A 3 -4.91 9.68 -8.33
CA LYS A 3 -5.97 8.67 -8.18
C LYS A 3 -5.39 7.33 -7.71
N LEU A 4 -4.22 6.96 -8.24
CA LEU A 4 -3.46 5.78 -7.83
C LEU A 4 -3.11 5.78 -6.34
N LYS A 5 -2.58 6.90 -5.82
CA LYS A 5 -2.21 7.03 -4.40
C LYS A 5 -3.42 6.88 -3.50
N THR A 6 -4.55 7.48 -3.87
CA THR A 6 -5.80 7.35 -3.10
C THR A 6 -6.33 5.92 -3.15
N THR A 7 -6.33 5.27 -4.31
CA THR A 7 -6.77 3.87 -4.45
C THR A 7 -5.89 2.92 -3.64
N SER A 8 -4.57 3.08 -3.68
CA SER A 8 -3.65 2.26 -2.88
C SER A 8 -3.88 2.44 -1.37
N TRP A 9 -4.15 3.65 -0.90
CA TRP A 9 -4.50 3.87 0.52
C TRP A 9 -5.80 3.18 0.93
N ILE A 10 -6.83 3.25 0.09
CA ILE A 10 -8.10 2.58 0.35
C ILE A 10 -7.91 1.06 0.41
N LEU A 11 -7.19 0.49 -0.56
CA LEU A 11 -6.91 -0.95 -0.60
C LEU A 11 -6.10 -1.42 0.61
N LEU A 12 -5.12 -0.62 1.06
CA LEU A 12 -4.33 -0.91 2.25
C LEU A 12 -5.19 -0.93 3.52
N ILE A 13 -6.08 0.04 3.69
CA ILE A 13 -6.96 0.11 4.87
C ILE A 13 -7.94 -1.06 4.87
N LEU A 14 -8.53 -1.39 3.72
CA LEU A 14 -9.46 -2.52 3.60
C LEU A 14 -8.76 -3.85 3.88
N SER A 15 -7.54 -4.05 3.38
CA SER A 15 -6.82 -5.29 3.63
C SER A 15 -6.44 -5.44 5.10
N LEU A 16 -5.90 -4.38 5.73
CA LEU A 16 -5.58 -4.38 7.17
C LEU A 16 -6.84 -4.59 8.02
N GLY A 17 -7.95 -3.95 7.66
CA GLY A 17 -9.24 -4.14 8.33
C GLY A 17 -9.74 -5.58 8.25
N SER A 18 -9.61 -6.22 7.08
CA SER A 18 -10.01 -7.62 6.89
C SER A 18 -9.14 -8.59 7.71
N ILE A 19 -7.83 -8.34 7.79
CA ILE A 19 -6.90 -9.14 8.59
C ILE A 19 -7.21 -8.96 10.09
N ALA A 20 -7.41 -7.72 10.54
CA ALA A 20 -7.78 -7.44 11.92
C ALA A 20 -9.11 -8.09 12.30
N TYR A 21 -10.11 -8.05 11.40
CA TYR A 21 -11.38 -8.74 11.58
C TYR A 21 -11.18 -10.25 11.77
N ALA A 22 -10.38 -10.89 10.92
CA ALA A 22 -10.09 -12.32 11.03
C ALA A 22 -9.40 -12.67 12.36
N MET A 23 -8.53 -11.81 12.87
CA MET A 23 -7.84 -12.01 14.15
C MET A 23 -8.75 -11.83 15.37
N ILE A 24 -9.65 -10.84 15.35
CA ILE A 24 -10.49 -10.51 16.51
C ILE A 24 -11.69 -11.45 16.62
N TYR A 25 -12.37 -11.71 15.51
CA TYR A 25 -13.63 -12.43 15.51
C TYR A 25 -13.49 -13.93 15.24
N ASN A 26 -12.28 -14.39 14.89
CA ASN A 26 -11.95 -15.78 14.59
C ASN A 26 -13.04 -16.51 13.78
N PRO A 27 -13.36 -16.00 12.56
CA PRO A 27 -14.37 -16.61 11.69
C PRO A 27 -13.93 -18.01 11.24
N ALA A 28 -14.80 -18.71 10.53
CA ALA A 28 -14.50 -20.06 10.03
C ALA A 28 -13.15 -20.13 9.31
N THR A 29 -12.42 -21.23 9.46
CA THR A 29 -11.02 -21.37 9.02
C THR A 29 -10.82 -21.07 7.54
N TRP A 30 -11.78 -21.44 6.69
CA TRP A 30 -11.75 -21.14 5.26
C TRP A 30 -11.82 -19.64 4.95
N ILE A 31 -12.52 -18.86 5.78
CA ILE A 31 -12.60 -17.39 5.67
C ILE A 31 -11.24 -16.79 6.06
N VAL A 32 -10.63 -17.28 7.13
CA VAL A 32 -9.29 -16.83 7.55
C VAL A 32 -8.26 -17.10 6.47
N TYR A 33 -8.31 -18.27 5.82
CA TYR A 33 -7.43 -18.59 4.70
C TYR A 33 -7.68 -17.69 3.48
N ALA A 34 -8.94 -17.44 3.12
CA ALA A 34 -9.28 -16.54 2.02
C ALA A 34 -8.78 -15.10 2.27
N ILE A 35 -9.00 -14.59 3.48
CA ILE A 35 -8.51 -13.26 3.91
C ILE A 35 -6.99 -13.23 3.89
N SER A 36 -6.31 -14.28 4.36
CA SER A 36 -4.84 -14.31 4.35
C SER A 36 -4.26 -14.35 2.94
N LEU A 37 -4.86 -15.15 2.05
CA LEU A 37 -4.41 -15.34 0.67
C LEU A 37 -4.51 -14.04 -0.14
N ILE A 38 -5.52 -13.21 0.13
CA ILE A 38 -5.78 -11.97 -0.63
C ILE A 38 -5.30 -10.73 0.13
N GLY A 39 -5.66 -10.63 1.41
CA GLY A 39 -5.39 -9.45 2.25
C GLY A 39 -3.91 -9.19 2.44
N ILE A 40 -3.10 -10.22 2.69
CA ILE A 40 -1.65 -10.03 2.92
C ILE A 40 -0.95 -9.52 1.65
N PRO A 41 -1.09 -10.14 0.46
CA PRO A 41 -0.51 -9.60 -0.76
C PRO A 41 -1.01 -8.20 -1.10
N VAL A 42 -2.32 -7.95 -0.97
CA VAL A 42 -2.90 -6.62 -1.26
C VAL A 42 -2.34 -5.56 -0.31
N ALA A 43 -2.13 -5.88 0.98
CA ALA A 43 -1.49 -4.97 1.92
C ALA A 43 -0.07 -4.61 1.49
N ILE A 44 0.77 -5.62 1.19
CA ILE A 44 2.17 -5.43 0.82
C ILE A 44 2.28 -4.62 -0.48
N LEU A 45 1.50 -4.97 -1.51
CA LEU A 45 1.52 -4.27 -2.80
C LEU A 45 1.04 -2.82 -2.68
N SER A 46 -0.08 -2.61 -1.98
CA SER A 46 -0.63 -1.25 -1.79
C SER A 46 0.34 -0.37 -1.01
N PHE A 47 0.98 -0.91 0.03
CA PHE A 47 2.00 -0.21 0.78
C PHE A 47 3.21 0.14 -0.09
N GLY A 48 3.71 -0.82 -0.87
CA GLY A 48 4.82 -0.60 -1.82
C GLY A 48 4.52 0.52 -2.81
N LEU A 49 3.32 0.54 -3.40
CA LEU A 49 2.88 1.61 -4.29
C LEU A 49 2.80 2.98 -3.61
N ILE A 50 2.34 3.04 -2.36
CA ILE A 50 2.30 4.29 -1.59
C ILE A 50 3.71 4.81 -1.32
N VAL A 51 4.66 3.91 -0.98
CA VAL A 51 6.06 4.27 -0.74
C VAL A 51 6.71 4.79 -2.02
N MET A 52 6.53 4.10 -3.15
CA MET A 52 7.04 4.54 -4.45
C MET A 52 6.44 5.90 -4.87
N ALA A 53 5.13 6.09 -4.66
CA ALA A 53 4.46 7.35 -4.97
C ALA A 53 4.85 8.51 -4.04
N LYS A 54 5.59 8.26 -2.96
CA LYS A 54 6.08 9.30 -2.05
C LYS A 54 7.36 9.98 -2.57
N GLY A 55 8.06 9.39 -3.55
CA GLY A 55 9.38 9.84 -4.02
C GLY A 55 10.46 9.68 -2.95
N SER A 56 11.69 9.38 -3.35
CA SER A 56 12.81 9.44 -2.39
C SER A 56 13.13 10.91 -2.06
N LYS A 57 13.50 11.21 -0.82
CA LYS A 57 14.01 12.54 -0.45
C LYS A 57 15.28 12.90 -1.26
N GLU A 58 16.06 11.90 -1.66
CA GLU A 58 17.21 12.09 -2.56
C GLU A 58 16.77 12.53 -3.97
N GLU A 59 15.70 11.95 -4.52
CA GLU A 59 15.18 12.37 -5.84
C GLU A 59 14.60 13.79 -5.81
N GLU A 60 14.02 14.22 -4.69
CA GLU A 60 13.58 15.60 -4.49
C GLU A 60 14.77 16.56 -4.35
N GLU A 61 15.84 16.16 -3.67
CA GLU A 61 17.07 16.96 -3.56
C GLU A 61 17.83 17.07 -4.89
N ASP A 62 17.94 15.98 -5.64
CA ASP A 62 18.59 15.97 -6.96
C ASP A 62 17.79 16.81 -7.97
N LYS A 63 16.46 16.70 -7.99
CA LYS A 63 15.60 17.60 -8.79
C LYS A 63 15.76 19.07 -8.41
N ARG A 64 16.11 19.36 -7.15
CA ARG A 64 16.34 20.73 -6.67
C ARG A 64 17.74 21.25 -7.03
N ARG A 65 18.74 20.38 -7.04
CA ARG A 65 20.14 20.72 -7.37
C ARG A 65 20.41 20.75 -8.87
N GLU A 66 19.77 19.87 -9.63
CA GLU A 66 19.95 19.73 -11.08
C GLU A 66 18.62 19.84 -11.83
N PRO A 67 17.96 21.01 -11.80
CA PRO A 67 16.61 21.19 -12.35
C PRO A 67 16.50 21.01 -13.87
N PHE A 68 17.64 20.93 -14.59
CA PHE A 68 17.68 20.86 -16.06
C PHE A 68 18.07 19.49 -16.62
N ILE A 69 18.37 18.49 -15.79
CA ILE A 69 18.86 17.17 -16.24
C ILE A 69 17.76 16.08 -16.14
N GLY A 70 16.56 16.44 -15.68
CA GLY A 70 15.44 15.52 -15.47
C GLY A 70 14.65 15.12 -16.72
N TYR A 71 15.31 14.67 -17.79
CA TYR A 71 14.69 13.91 -18.89
C TYR A 71 14.99 12.42 -18.77
#